data_AF-A0A932TE89-F1
#
_entry.id   AF-A0A932TE89-F1
#
_cell.length_a   1.000
_cell.length_b   1.000
_cell.length_c   1.000
_cell.angle_alpha   90.00
_cell.angle_beta   90.00
_cell.angle_gamma   90.00
#
_symmetry.space_group_name_H-M   'P 1'
#
loop_
_entity.id
_entity.type
_entity.pdbx_description
1 polymer ?
#
loop_
_entity_poly.entity_id
_entity_poly.type
_entity_poly.pdbx_seq_one_letter_code
_entity_poly.pdbx_strand_id
1 'polypeptide(L)'
;MPVAEILVAGDEILSGQTQDVNSFWLCRALTARGVFVRRVVQVRDDETAIAAEVAAARAGRANLRVCAAYPINHSATTAAVPW
;
A
#
# COMPACT_ATOMS: atom_id res chain seq x y z
N MET A 1 -18.32 -6.83 -4.46
CA MET A 1 -17.04 -7.28 -3.89
C MET A 1 -16.16 -6.06 -3.65
N PRO A 2 -15.67 -5.82 -2.43
CA PRO A 2 -14.80 -4.68 -2.16
C PRO A 2 -13.48 -4.78 -2.93
N VAL A 3 -13.00 -3.66 -3.43
CA VAL A 3 -11.78 -3.51 -4.22
C VAL A 3 -10.80 -2.62 -3.46
N ALA A 4 -9.56 -3.09 -3.32
CA ALA A 4 -8.51 -2.39 -2.61
C ALA A 4 -7.36 -1.94 -3.50
N GLU A 5 -6.73 -0.84 -3.12
CA GLU A 5 -5.40 -0.43 -3.57
C GLU A 5 -4.45 -0.34 -2.37
N ILE A 6 -3.20 -0.74 -2.60
CA ILE A 6 -2.14 -0.67 -1.60
C ILE A 6 -1.08 0.32 -2.10
N LEU A 7 -0.74 1.29 -1.25
CA LEU A 7 0.38 2.21 -1.46
C LEU A 7 1.44 1.92 -0.41
N VAL A 8 2.66 1.63 -0.85
CA VAL A 8 3.82 1.43 0.00
C VAL A 8 4.80 2.56 -0.24
N ALA A 9 5.21 3.24 0.81
CA ALA A 9 6.25 4.27 0.76
C ALA A 9 7.51 3.74 1.47
N GLY A 10 8.65 3.80 0.78
CA GLY A 10 9.93 3.40 1.34
C GLY A 10 11.03 3.32 0.28
N ASP A 11 12.19 3.90 0.60
CA ASP A 11 13.35 3.93 -0.29
C ASP A 11 14.07 2.57 -0.36
N GLU A 12 14.02 1.79 0.71
CA GLU A 12 14.75 0.53 0.88
C GLU A 12 14.25 -0.56 -0.06
N ILE A 13 12.96 -0.51 -0.41
CA ILE A 13 12.33 -1.44 -1.35
C ILE A 13 12.79 -1.14 -2.77
N LEU A 14 12.70 0.12 -3.17
CA LEU A 14 13.04 0.55 -4.53
C LEU A 14 14.55 0.62 -4.77
N SER A 15 15.36 0.71 -3.71
CA SER A 15 16.82 0.56 -3.77
C SER A 15 17.29 -0.90 -3.71
N GLY A 16 16.39 -1.86 -3.46
CA GLY A 16 16.69 -3.28 -3.40
C GLY A 16 17.41 -3.71 -2.11
N GLN A 17 17.51 -2.84 -1.11
CA GLN A 17 18.08 -3.17 0.19
C GLN A 17 17.17 -4.10 1.00
N THR A 18 15.86 -3.98 0.80
CA THR A 18 14.85 -4.76 1.53
C THR A 18 13.84 -5.38 0.56
N GLN A 19 13.48 -6.64 0.81
CA GLN A 19 12.42 -7.30 0.07
C GLN A 19 11.03 -6.86 0.58
N ASP A 20 10.12 -6.53 -0.33
CA ASP A 20 8.75 -6.22 0.06
C ASP A 20 7.96 -7.47 0.46
N VAL A 21 7.83 -7.67 1.76
CA VAL A 21 6.95 -8.69 2.36
C VAL A 21 5.59 -8.13 2.81
N ASN A 22 5.49 -6.80 2.93
CA ASN A 22 4.31 -6.12 3.45
C ASN A 22 3.17 -6.19 2.45
N SER A 23 3.41 -5.86 1.18
CA SER A 23 2.39 -5.95 0.14
C SER A 23 1.90 -7.38 -0.04
N PHE A 24 2.81 -8.36 0.02
CA PHE A 24 2.45 -9.77 -0.07
C PHE A 24 1.53 -10.20 1.08
N TRP A 25 1.89 -9.84 2.32
CA TRP A 25 1.07 -10.14 3.49
C TRP A 25 -0.30 -9.46 3.42
N LEU A 26 -0.35 -8.17 3.06
CA LEU A 26 -1.58 -7.40 2.89
C LEU A 26 -2.48 -7.99 1.81
N CYS A 27 -1.93 -8.34 0.65
CA CYS A 27 -2.69 -8.99 -0.42
C CYS A 27 -3.33 -10.29 0.08
N ARG A 28 -2.56 -11.16 0.75
CA ARG A 28 -3.11 -12.40 1.32
C ARG A 28 -4.20 -12.12 2.36
N ALA A 29 -3.98 -11.17 3.26
CA ALA A 29 -4.91 -10.83 4.33
C ALA A 29 -6.23 -10.23 3.79
N LEU A 30 -6.17 -9.43 2.74
CA LEU A 30 -7.32 -8.83 2.06
C LEU A 30 -8.08 -9.85 1.22
N THR A 31 -7.37 -10.67 0.43
CA THR A 31 -7.98 -11.75 -0.36
C THR A 31 -8.69 -12.76 0.54
N ALA A 32 -8.10 -13.13 1.69
CA ALA A 32 -8.75 -14.00 2.66
C ALA A 32 -10.06 -13.42 3.24
N ARG A 33 -10.24 -12.10 3.17
CA ARG A 33 -11.47 -11.39 3.60
C ARG A 33 -12.43 -11.10 2.44
N GLY A 34 -12.18 -11.65 1.26
CA GLY A 34 -13.03 -11.43 0.07
C GLY A 34 -12.85 -10.05 -0.58
N VAL A 35 -11.73 -9.37 -0.30
CA VAL A 35 -11.35 -8.11 -0.94
C VAL A 35 -10.45 -8.39 -2.14
N PHE A 36 -10.79 -7.80 -3.28
CA PHE A 36 -9.97 -7.87 -4.48
C PHE A 36 -8.94 -6.74 -4.50
N VAL A 37 -7.66 -7.07 -4.36
CA VAL A 37 -6.59 -6.08 -4.49
C VAL A 37 -6.34 -5.83 -5.98
N ARG A 38 -6.69 -4.64 -6.47
CA ARG A 38 -6.55 -4.31 -7.90
C ARG A 38 -5.15 -3.87 -8.28
N ARG A 39 -4.43 -3.26 -7.35
CA ARG A 39 -3.16 -2.57 -7.59
C ARG A 39 -2.37 -2.46 -6.29
N VAL A 40 -1.07 -2.69 -6.40
CA VAL A 40 -0.07 -2.35 -5.40
C VAL A 40 0.88 -1.36 -6.06
N VAL A 41 1.21 -0.28 -5.37
CA VAL A 41 2.17 0.73 -5.82
C VAL A 41 3.23 0.93 -4.76
N GLN A 42 4.48 1.04 -5.20
CA GLN A 42 5.61 1.41 -4.36
C GLN A 42 6.15 2.76 -4.83
N VAL A 43 6.33 3.68 -3.90
CA VAL A 43 6.96 4.98 -4.13
C VAL A 43 8.12 5.18 -3.17
N ARG A 44 9.07 6.03 -3.57
CA ARG A 44 10.14 6.52 -2.69
C ARG A 44 9.52 7.33 -1.54
N ASP A 45 10.27 7.56 -0.49
CA ASP A 45 9.87 8.45 0.61
C ASP A 45 9.97 9.93 0.16
N ASP A 46 9.13 10.26 -0.80
CA ASP A 46 9.03 11.55 -1.44
C ASP A 46 7.58 12.04 -1.36
N GLU A 47 7.38 13.17 -0.69
CA GLU A 47 6.06 13.72 -0.45
C GLU A 47 5.28 13.96 -1.74
N THR A 48 5.96 14.35 -2.83
CA THR A 48 5.30 14.63 -4.11
C THR A 48 4.81 13.37 -4.79
N ALA A 49 5.61 12.29 -4.76
CA ALA A 49 5.26 10.98 -5.28
C ALA A 49 4.11 10.36 -4.48
N ILE A 50 4.17 10.45 -3.15
CA ILE A 50 3.09 9.97 -2.27
C ILE A 50 1.79 10.74 -2.55
N ALA A 51 1.85 12.07 -2.60
CA ALA A 51 0.67 12.89 -2.87
C ALA A 51 0.05 12.60 -4.25
N ALA A 52 0.88 12.41 -5.28
CA ALA A 52 0.44 12.06 -6.62
C ALA A 52 -0.29 10.71 -6.65
N GLU A 53 0.26 9.68 -6.00
CA GLU A 53 -0.38 8.36 -5.95
C GLU A 53 -1.65 8.35 -5.09
N VAL A 54 -1.69 9.11 -4.00
CA VAL A 54 -2.90 9.29 -3.20
C VAL A 54 -4.00 9.96 -4.03
N ALA A 55 -3.66 11.01 -4.80
CA ALA A 55 -4.61 11.67 -5.69
C ALA A 55 -5.12 10.71 -6.79
N ALA A 56 -4.23 9.94 -7.41
CA ALA A 56 -4.60 8.93 -8.40
C ALA A 56 -5.50 7.83 -7.82
N ALA A 57 -5.20 7.36 -6.61
CA ALA A 57 -6.00 6.36 -5.90
C ALA A 57 -7.39 6.89 -5.51
N ARG A 58 -7.53 8.20 -5.24
CA ARG A 58 -8.83 8.85 -5.00
C ARG A 58 -9.68 8.92 -6.26
N ALA A 59 -9.08 9.15 -7.42
CA ALA A 59 -9.78 9.12 -8.71
C ALA A 59 -10.16 7.70 -9.16
N GLY A 60 -9.50 6.68 -8.61
CA GLY A 60 -9.79 5.27 -8.88
C GLY A 60 -11.11 4.77 -8.28
N ARG A 61 -11.56 3.60 -8.75
CA ARG A 61 -12.79 2.94 -8.28
C ARG A 61 -12.60 2.07 -7.03
N ALA A 62 -11.44 2.10 -6.38
CA ALA A 62 -11.20 1.32 -5.16
C ALA A 62 -11.95 1.94 -3.98
N ASN A 63 -12.61 1.10 -3.20
CA ASN A 63 -13.36 1.47 -2.00
C ASN A 63 -12.63 1.11 -0.70
N LEU A 64 -11.41 0.56 -0.80
CA LEU A 64 -10.49 0.36 0.32
C LEU A 64 -9.08 0.80 -0.10
N ARG A 65 -8.38 1.53 0.78
CA ARG A 65 -7.03 2.03 0.53
C ARG A 65 -6.16 1.68 1.75
N VAL A 66 -5.00 1.12 1.51
CA VAL A 66 -4.08 0.69 2.57
C VAL A 66 -2.71 1.31 2.35
N CYS A 67 -2.22 2.05 3.34
CA CYS A 67 -0.87 2.57 3.34
C CYS A 67 0.02 1.72 4.26
N ALA A 68 1.22 1.39 3.78
CA ALA A 68 2.29 0.80 4.58
C ALA A 68 3.56 1.66 4.47
N ALA A 69 4.11 2.06 5.62
CA ALA A 69 5.39 2.77 5.72
C ALA A 69 6.45 1.86 6.36
N TYR A 70 7.71 1.99 5.94
CA TYR A 70 8.88 1.38 6.58
C TYR A 70 9.46 2.33 7.64
N PRO A 71 10.04 1.85 8.77
CA PRO A 71 10.78 0.60 8.96
C PRO A 71 10.02 -0.56 9.64
N ILE A 72 10.48 -1.80 9.41
CA ILE A 72 9.91 -3.06 9.96
C ILE A 72 10.44 -3.35 11.37
N ASN A 73 9.62 -3.10 12.37
CA ASN A 73 9.29 -4.15 13.34
C ASN A 73 8.01 -4.85 12.85
N HIS A 74 7.68 -6.03 13.39
CA HIS A 74 6.49 -6.81 13.02
C HIS A 74 5.12 -6.06 13.16
N SER A 75 5.12 -4.79 13.53
CA SER A 75 4.02 -3.86 13.33
C SER A 75 4.15 -3.16 11.97
N ALA A 76 3.68 -3.81 10.90
CA ALA A 76 3.30 -3.04 9.72
C ALA A 76 2.22 -2.04 10.18
N THR A 77 2.57 -0.75 10.29
CA THR A 77 1.60 0.31 10.59
C THR A 77 0.65 0.38 9.42
N THR A 78 -0.42 -0.40 9.51
CA THR A 78 -1.50 -0.46 8.52
C THR A 78 -2.45 0.67 8.86
N ALA A 79 -2.19 1.85 8.31
CA ALA A 79 -3.19 2.91 8.34
C ALA A 79 -4.19 2.60 7.20
N ALA A 80 -5.29 1.94 7.55
CA ALA A 80 -6.47 1.90 6.68
C ALA A 80 -7.13 3.27 6.81
N VAL A 81 -6.83 4.17 5.88
CA VAL A 81 -7.31 5.55 6.00
C VAL A 81 -8.60 5.72 5.22
N PRO A 82 -9.72 6.07 5.89
CA PRO A 82 -10.99 6.31 5.23
C PRO A 82 -10.97 7.72 4.64
N TRP A 83 -10.49 7.83 3.41
CA TRP A 83 -10.79 8.97 2.55
C TRP A 83 -10.99 8.52 1.11
#